data_AF-A0A0G2FTX1-F1
#
_entry.id   AF-A0A0G2FTX1-F1
#
_cell.length_a   1.000
_cell.length_b   1.000
_cell.length_c   1.000
_cell.angle_alpha   90.00
_cell.angle_beta   90.00
_cell.angle_gamma   90.00
#
_symmetry.space_group_name_H-M   'P 1'
#
loop_
_entity.id
_entity.type
_entity.pdbx_description
1 polymer ?
#
loop_
_entity_poly.entity_id
_entity_poly.type
_entity_poly.pdbx_seq_one_letter_code
_entity_poly.pdbx_strand_id
1 'polypeptide(L)'
;MADLEKVASWLSGVLKLHCAPMRDEWVDEMYSELSNGNRNNDMAELVKGMRSLLSVLEAMKLDVANHQIRCLRPMLIEDTVHFEQRFFYKKIAANRLDISGARLWYAEALRCNSSAPQDTRSFGEMAAFFAALAKLILPSTAKETIPNTFLFDEERIIKLRSDMLDAINLEVCMRLYDDLDRVSRITSVTPSFVSPPTSVPSYVVDEESSVHSNRNSGDFSFLNTPPSRPSSLALSACGSTTSSPRSSGYITLQPPTSADTAESKTDKDNTVYDSLVALLNTAPQSQRPQQRWQGLVPSIAIQIFRYTNAPQDFLPRFEAKLAQHLCEMNSDLYQAVEATFQRRIMRSLSGRAKDFRSLSSVALFSVATGGRMGNSGSTRGEDGGCDPSMASEAGQMSREEGALQELVEDMAVRLAHLGILHWRVWAQLAYLEEDPDEMDIE
;
A
#
# COMPACT_ATOMS: atom_id res chain seq x y z
N MET A 1 11.45 -35.54 57.83
CA MET A 1 11.55 -35.95 56.41
C MET A 1 11.07 -34.80 55.56
N ALA A 2 11.75 -34.48 54.45
CA ALA A 2 11.32 -33.41 53.56
C ALA A 2 10.05 -33.83 52.82
N ASP A 3 9.02 -33.00 52.86
CA ASP A 3 7.74 -33.22 52.18
C ASP A 3 7.85 -32.73 50.73
N LEU A 4 8.28 -33.63 49.84
CA LEU A 4 8.61 -33.31 48.45
C LEU A 4 7.37 -32.89 47.64
N GLU A 5 6.19 -33.37 48.01
CA GLU A 5 4.92 -33.01 47.37
C GLU A 5 4.56 -31.55 47.67
N LYS A 6 4.73 -31.10 48.92
CA LYS A 6 4.57 -29.69 49.27
C LYS A 6 5.57 -28.79 48.54
N VAL A 7 6.82 -29.24 48.38
CA VAL A 7 7.84 -28.50 47.63
C VAL A 7 7.49 -28.40 46.15
N ALA A 8 7.04 -29.51 45.52
CA ALA A 8 6.62 -29.52 44.13
C ALA A 8 5.41 -28.59 43.89
N SER A 9 4.43 -28.61 44.79
CA SER A 9 3.26 -27.73 44.71
C SER A 9 3.64 -26.25 44.85
N TRP A 10 4.50 -25.92 45.81
CA TRP A 10 5.01 -24.56 45.98
C TRP A 10 5.84 -24.11 44.75
N LEU A 11 6.72 -24.96 44.23
CA LEU A 11 7.50 -24.67 43.02
C LEU A 11 6.61 -24.40 41.82
N SER A 12 5.57 -25.22 41.61
CA SER A 12 4.60 -25.00 40.53
C SER A 12 3.93 -23.62 40.65
N GLY A 13 3.48 -23.24 41.85
CA GLY A 13 2.89 -21.93 42.10
C GLY A 13 3.84 -20.76 41.82
N VAL A 14 5.10 -20.86 42.27
CA VAL A 14 6.12 -19.82 42.03
C VAL A 14 6.47 -19.72 40.56
N LEU A 15 6.64 -20.84 39.86
CA LEU A 15 7.01 -20.85 38.45
C LEU A 15 5.89 -20.25 37.60
N LYS A 16 4.62 -20.62 37.83
CA LYS A 16 3.48 -20.02 37.11
C LYS A 16 3.32 -18.51 37.35
N LEU A 17 3.74 -18.00 38.51
CA LEU A 17 3.69 -16.57 38.79
C LEU A 17 4.74 -15.77 38.00
N HIS A 18 5.88 -16.39 37.67
CA HIS A 18 7.03 -15.70 37.06
C HIS A 18 7.26 -16.07 35.58
N CYS A 19 6.73 -17.20 35.12
CA CYS A 19 6.80 -17.64 33.73
C CYS A 19 5.79 -16.90 32.84
N ALA A 20 6.03 -16.98 31.53
CA ALA A 20 4.97 -16.67 30.57
C ALA A 20 3.83 -17.72 30.66
N PRO A 21 2.54 -17.33 30.53
CA PRO A 21 1.39 -18.25 30.66
C PRO A 21 1.44 -19.47 29.73
N MET A 22 2.10 -19.34 28.57
CA MET A 22 2.26 -20.44 27.61
C MET A 22 3.12 -21.60 28.15
N ARG A 23 3.90 -21.38 29.22
CA ARG A 23 4.76 -22.40 29.83
C ARG A 23 4.08 -23.13 31.00
N ASP A 24 2.85 -22.75 31.36
CA ASP A 24 2.16 -23.33 32.51
C ASP A 24 1.94 -24.84 32.35
N GLU A 25 1.71 -25.32 31.12
CA GLU A 25 1.59 -26.75 30.80
C GLU A 25 2.87 -27.53 31.16
N TRP A 26 4.04 -26.94 30.88
CA TRP A 26 5.34 -27.58 31.22
C TRP A 26 5.58 -27.60 32.73
N VAL A 27 5.09 -26.59 33.44
CA VAL A 27 5.13 -26.53 34.90
C VAL A 27 4.20 -27.59 35.50
N ASP A 28 3.04 -27.84 34.89
CA ASP A 28 2.10 -28.88 35.31
C ASP A 28 2.63 -30.29 35.06
N GLU A 29 3.28 -30.52 33.91
CA GLU A 29 3.98 -31.78 33.62
C GLU A 29 5.07 -32.06 34.66
N MET A 30 5.92 -31.06 34.95
CA MET A 30 6.96 -31.15 35.98
C MET A 30 6.38 -31.46 37.36
N TYR A 31 5.27 -30.81 37.74
CA TYR A 31 4.58 -31.07 38.99
C TYR A 31 4.04 -32.50 39.07
N SER A 32 3.42 -32.98 37.99
CA SER A 32 2.88 -34.35 37.91
C SER A 32 4.00 -35.38 38.05
N GLU A 33 5.12 -35.22 37.35
CA GLU A 33 6.26 -36.14 37.39
C GLU A 33 6.90 -36.20 38.78
N LEU A 34 7.08 -35.06 39.45
CA LEU A 34 7.61 -35.01 40.81
C LEU A 34 6.65 -35.62 41.83
N SER A 35 5.35 -35.35 41.70
CA SER A 35 4.33 -35.85 42.63
C SER A 35 4.11 -37.36 42.48
N ASN A 36 4.02 -37.85 41.24
CA ASN A 36 3.85 -39.28 40.95
C ASN A 36 5.10 -40.08 41.33
N GLY A 37 6.29 -39.59 40.97
CA GLY A 37 7.55 -40.24 41.34
C GLY A 37 7.72 -40.38 42.86
N ASN A 38 7.33 -39.35 43.62
CA ASN A 38 7.36 -39.39 45.08
C ASN A 38 6.31 -40.33 45.68
N ARG A 39 5.07 -40.32 45.16
CA ARG A 39 3.97 -41.14 45.68
C ARG A 39 4.12 -42.63 45.38
N ASN A 40 4.64 -42.95 44.20
CA ASN A 40 4.83 -44.33 43.74
C ASN A 40 6.24 -44.88 44.06
N ASN A 41 7.12 -44.05 44.63
CA ASN A 41 8.53 -44.35 44.89
C ASN A 41 9.30 -44.75 43.61
N ASP A 42 8.94 -44.14 42.48
CA ASP A 42 9.60 -44.32 41.18
C ASP A 42 10.71 -43.28 41.02
N MET A 43 11.95 -43.75 41.22
CA MET A 43 13.14 -42.92 41.11
C MET A 43 13.39 -42.42 39.68
N ALA A 44 12.96 -43.15 38.65
CA ALA A 44 13.15 -42.74 37.26
C ALA A 44 12.21 -41.59 36.90
N GLU A 45 10.94 -41.68 37.31
CA GLU A 45 9.96 -40.60 37.13
C GLU A 45 10.36 -39.36 37.94
N LEU A 46 10.90 -39.55 39.15
CA LEU A 46 11.40 -38.43 39.95
C LEU A 46 12.58 -37.71 39.29
N VAL A 47 13.57 -38.45 38.75
CA VAL A 47 14.70 -37.87 38.00
C VAL A 47 14.20 -37.16 36.73
N LYS A 48 13.15 -37.69 36.09
CA LYS A 48 12.49 -37.03 34.95
C LYS A 48 11.89 -35.69 35.36
N GLY A 49 11.11 -35.64 36.45
CA GLY A 49 10.55 -34.40 36.99
C GLY A 49 11.62 -33.37 37.37
N MET A 50 12.76 -33.82 37.91
CA MET A 50 13.91 -32.92 38.16
C MET A 50 14.53 -32.37 36.87
N ARG A 51 14.60 -33.17 35.79
CA ARG A 51 15.04 -32.68 34.47
C ARG A 51 14.05 -31.68 33.89
N SER A 52 12.75 -31.97 33.98
CA SER A 52 11.68 -31.08 33.53
C SER A 52 11.72 -29.74 34.28
N LEU A 53 11.98 -29.75 35.59
CA LEU A 53 12.21 -28.52 36.36
C LEU A 53 13.39 -27.72 35.83
N LEU A 54 14.54 -28.36 35.55
CA LEU A 54 15.69 -27.67 34.97
C LEU A 54 15.39 -27.11 33.57
N SER A 55 14.61 -27.82 32.75
CA SER A 55 14.16 -27.34 31.45
C SER A 55 13.25 -26.11 31.57
N VAL A 56 12.32 -26.08 32.52
CA VAL A 56 11.49 -24.89 32.82
C VAL A 56 12.37 -23.72 33.26
N LEU A 57 13.33 -23.94 34.17
CA LEU A 57 14.24 -22.89 34.65
C LEU A 57 15.14 -22.33 33.54
N GLU A 58 15.57 -23.17 32.60
CA GLU A 58 16.33 -22.72 31.43
C GLU A 58 15.47 -21.84 30.52
N ALA A 59 14.24 -22.27 30.27
CA ALA A 59 13.23 -21.51 29.54
C ALA A 59 12.95 -20.14 30.17
N MET A 60 12.87 -20.07 31.50
CA MET A 60 12.66 -18.82 32.25
C MET A 60 13.75 -17.78 32.03
N LYS A 61 14.98 -18.18 31.68
CA LYS A 61 16.05 -17.21 31.37
C LYS A 61 15.65 -16.28 30.23
N LEU A 62 14.98 -16.83 29.21
CA LEU A 62 14.46 -16.06 28.09
C LEU A 62 13.28 -15.18 28.50
N ASP A 63 12.45 -15.63 29.44
CA ASP A 63 11.32 -14.84 29.96
C ASP A 63 11.82 -13.62 30.74
N VAL A 64 12.84 -13.81 31.59
CA VAL A 64 13.51 -12.72 32.33
C VAL A 64 14.19 -11.76 31.36
N ALA A 65 14.96 -12.25 30.38
CA ALA A 65 15.61 -11.39 29.38
C ALA A 65 14.58 -10.58 28.57
N ASN A 66 13.48 -11.19 28.14
CA ASN A 66 12.42 -10.50 27.43
C ASN A 66 11.70 -9.47 28.30
N HIS A 67 11.44 -9.78 29.56
CA HIS A 67 10.88 -8.82 30.51
C HIS A 67 11.84 -7.64 30.71
N GLN A 68 13.13 -7.89 30.90
CA GLN A 68 14.16 -6.85 31.03
C GLN A 68 14.21 -5.96 29.80
N ILE A 69 14.23 -6.54 28.58
CA ILE A 69 14.18 -5.76 27.33
C ILE A 69 12.91 -4.91 27.27
N ARG A 70 11.75 -5.44 27.65
CA ARG A 70 10.49 -4.66 27.66
C ARG A 70 10.54 -3.50 28.65
N CYS A 71 11.09 -3.70 29.85
CA CYS A 71 11.21 -2.65 30.87
C CYS A 71 12.23 -1.57 30.46
N LEU A 72 13.33 -1.96 29.80
CA LEU A 72 14.36 -1.02 29.33
C LEU A 72 13.96 -0.31 28.02
N ARG A 73 13.09 -0.91 27.21
CA ARG A 73 12.73 -0.40 25.87
C ARG A 73 12.35 1.08 25.84
N PRO A 74 11.49 1.62 26.72
CA PRO A 74 11.14 3.04 26.67
C PRO A 74 12.36 3.94 26.85
N MET A 75 13.25 3.62 27.79
CA MET A 75 14.48 4.39 28.00
C MET A 75 15.44 4.29 26.81
N LEU A 76 15.60 3.08 26.24
CA LEU A 76 16.45 2.87 25.08
C LEU A 76 15.95 3.62 23.83
N ILE A 77 14.64 3.61 23.58
CA ILE A 77 14.03 4.32 22.45
C ILE A 77 14.21 5.83 22.60
N GLU A 78 14.01 6.37 23.81
CA GLU A 78 14.18 7.80 24.06
C GLU A 78 15.62 8.26 23.79
N ASP A 79 16.62 7.48 24.19
CA ASP A 79 18.05 7.78 23.99
C ASP A 79 18.59 7.44 22.59
N THR A 80 17.81 6.75 21.74
CA THR A 80 18.29 6.22 20.45
C THR A 80 18.87 7.31 19.55
N VAL A 81 18.23 8.47 19.45
CA VAL A 81 18.71 9.58 18.60
C VAL A 81 20.09 10.06 19.05
N HIS A 82 20.27 10.30 20.35
CA HIS A 82 21.55 10.76 20.89
C HIS A 82 22.65 9.71 20.76
N PHE A 83 22.30 8.44 20.97
CA PHE A 83 23.21 7.33 20.76
C PHE A 83 23.69 7.27 19.30
N GLU A 84 22.76 7.31 18.34
CA GLU A 84 23.09 7.26 16.91
C GLU A 84 23.93 8.47 16.47
N GLN A 85 23.58 9.68 16.91
CA GLN A 85 24.38 10.88 16.64
C GLN A 85 25.84 10.70 17.10
N ARG A 86 26.06 10.29 18.36
CA ARG A 86 27.40 10.04 18.89
C ARG A 86 28.13 8.92 18.17
N PHE A 87 27.42 7.87 17.78
CA PHE A 87 27.95 6.73 17.06
C PHE A 87 28.43 7.13 15.65
N PHE A 88 27.60 7.85 14.89
CA PHE A 88 27.94 8.27 13.54
C PHE A 88 28.97 9.39 13.53
N TYR A 89 28.90 10.35 14.45
CA TYR A 89 29.93 11.37 14.61
C TYR A 89 31.33 10.76 14.76
N LYS A 90 31.48 9.77 15.66
CA LYS A 90 32.76 9.05 15.85
C LYS A 90 33.22 8.32 14.59
N LYS A 91 32.31 7.76 13.81
CA LYS A 91 32.65 7.07 12.54
C LYS A 91 33.07 8.03 11.45
N ILE A 92 32.41 9.19 11.34
CA ILE A 92 32.74 10.25 10.40
C ILE A 92 34.12 10.83 10.74
N ALA A 93 34.35 11.17 12.02
CA ALA A 93 35.64 11.67 12.50
C ALA A 93 36.79 10.67 12.30
N ALA A 94 36.52 9.36 12.40
CA ALA A 94 37.48 8.30 12.11
C ALA A 94 37.64 7.99 10.61
N ASN A 95 36.99 8.75 9.72
CA ASN A 95 36.94 8.56 8.27
C ASN A 95 36.51 7.14 7.84
N ARG A 96 35.62 6.51 8.63
CA ARG A 96 35.06 5.17 8.35
C ARG A 96 33.68 5.23 7.68
N LEU A 97 33.11 6.42 7.54
CA LEU A 97 31.82 6.66 6.91
C LEU A 97 31.90 7.95 6.11
N ASP A 98 31.81 7.84 4.78
CA ASP A 98 31.74 8.98 3.87
C ASP A 98 30.29 9.46 3.72
N ILE A 99 30.03 10.74 3.97
CA ILE A 99 28.71 11.37 3.85
C ILE A 99 28.53 12.17 2.56
N SER A 100 29.54 12.22 1.70
CA SER A 100 29.54 13.04 0.48
C SER A 100 28.38 12.70 -0.46
N GLY A 101 28.10 11.41 -0.63
CA GLY A 101 26.95 10.95 -1.44
C GLY A 101 25.60 11.42 -0.90
N ALA A 102 25.44 11.42 0.42
CA ALA A 102 24.20 11.89 1.06
C ALA A 102 24.05 13.42 0.98
N ARG A 103 25.16 14.17 1.11
CA ARG A 103 25.19 15.63 0.88
C ARG A 103 24.78 16.00 -0.53
N LEU A 104 25.34 15.31 -1.54
CA LEU A 104 24.98 15.53 -2.94
C LEU A 104 23.51 15.21 -3.22
N TRP A 105 23.02 14.10 -2.66
CA TRP A 105 21.61 13.73 -2.77
C TRP A 105 20.68 14.80 -2.18
N TYR A 106 21.01 15.35 -1.01
CA TYR A 106 20.22 16.41 -0.39
C TYR A 106 20.36 17.77 -1.10
N ALA A 107 21.55 18.11 -1.61
CA ALA A 107 21.77 19.31 -2.40
C ALA A 107 20.93 19.30 -3.69
N GLU A 108 20.84 18.15 -4.37
CA GLU A 108 19.95 18.01 -5.53
C GLU A 108 18.48 18.17 -5.14
N ALA A 109 18.08 17.63 -3.98
CA ALA A 109 16.73 17.83 -3.46
C ALA A 109 16.38 19.32 -3.22
N LEU A 110 17.31 20.10 -2.66
CA LEU A 110 17.14 21.54 -2.47
C LEU A 110 16.97 22.29 -3.80
N ARG A 111 17.73 21.90 -4.83
CA ARG A 111 17.63 22.47 -6.18
C ARG A 111 16.27 22.17 -6.80
N CYS A 112 15.79 20.93 -6.70
CA CYS A 112 14.48 20.53 -7.21
C CYS A 112 13.32 21.15 -6.43
N ASN A 113 13.48 21.37 -5.12
CA ASN A 113 12.42 21.96 -4.29
C ASN A 113 12.25 23.48 -4.52
N SER A 114 13.30 24.17 -4.98
CA SER A 114 13.25 25.61 -5.26
C SER A 114 12.27 25.98 -6.40
N SER A 115 11.88 25.03 -7.24
CA SER A 115 10.91 25.18 -8.32
C SER A 115 9.51 24.63 -7.99
N ALA A 116 9.29 24.09 -6.78
CA ALA A 116 8.05 23.42 -6.41
C ALA A 116 6.95 24.38 -5.88
N PRO A 117 5.66 24.11 -6.16
CA PRO A 117 4.54 24.95 -5.72
C PRO A 117 4.30 24.93 -4.20
N GLN A 118 3.49 25.88 -3.70
CA GLN A 118 3.30 26.27 -2.29
C GLN A 118 2.92 25.15 -1.28
N ASP A 119 2.54 23.95 -1.74
CA ASP A 119 2.14 22.82 -0.88
C ASP A 119 3.28 22.30 0.01
N THR A 120 4.54 22.58 -0.32
CA THR A 120 5.72 22.15 0.46
C THR A 120 5.99 23.02 1.70
N ARG A 121 5.26 24.13 1.91
CA ARG A 121 5.46 25.02 3.07
C ARG A 121 5.08 24.38 4.41
N SER A 122 4.27 23.33 4.39
CA SER A 122 3.83 22.57 5.57
C SER A 122 4.97 21.84 6.28
N PHE A 123 6.04 21.50 5.58
CA PHE A 123 7.21 20.78 6.10
C PHE A 123 8.28 21.70 6.73
N GLY A 124 8.20 23.02 6.54
CA GLY A 124 9.24 23.96 6.96
C GLY A 124 10.60 23.66 6.30
N GLU A 125 11.68 23.67 7.08
CA GLU A 125 13.05 23.39 6.64
C GLU A 125 13.24 21.96 6.10
N MET A 126 12.39 21.01 6.50
CA MET A 126 12.46 19.61 6.07
C MET A 126 11.80 19.37 4.71
N ALA A 127 11.27 20.40 4.05
CA ALA A 127 10.51 20.29 2.80
C ALA A 127 11.29 19.56 1.69
N ALA A 128 12.52 19.98 1.43
CA ALA A 128 13.37 19.36 0.42
C ALA A 128 13.70 17.91 0.78
N PHE A 129 13.94 17.63 2.06
CA PHE A 129 14.24 16.28 2.54
C PHE A 129 13.06 15.34 2.35
N PHE A 130 11.85 15.72 2.78
CA PHE A 130 10.67 14.87 2.64
C PHE A 130 10.27 14.67 1.16
N ALA A 131 10.47 15.67 0.31
CA ALA A 131 10.27 15.52 -1.13
C ALA A 131 11.24 14.47 -1.73
N ALA A 132 12.52 14.52 -1.36
CA ALA A 132 13.50 13.53 -1.81
C ALA A 132 13.27 12.15 -1.20
N LEU A 133 12.85 12.08 0.05
CA LEU A 133 12.50 10.83 0.72
C LEU A 133 11.28 10.17 0.05
N ALA A 134 10.25 10.95 -0.31
CA ALA A 134 9.12 10.46 -1.08
C ALA A 134 9.55 10.01 -2.49
N LYS A 135 10.54 10.67 -3.10
CA LYS A 135 11.12 10.25 -4.37
C LYS A 135 11.83 8.89 -4.26
N LEU A 136 12.45 8.55 -3.13
CA LEU A 136 13.12 7.24 -2.94
C LEU A 136 12.15 6.05 -2.97
N ILE A 137 10.88 6.24 -2.60
CA ILE A 137 9.89 5.15 -2.61
C ILE A 137 9.17 4.98 -3.96
N LEU A 138 9.41 5.86 -4.93
CA LEU A 138 8.82 5.74 -6.26
C LEU A 138 9.46 4.58 -7.04
N PRO A 139 8.67 3.75 -7.74
CA PRO A 139 9.22 2.71 -8.61
C PRO A 139 10.05 3.25 -9.77
N SER A 140 9.70 4.41 -10.34
CA SER A 140 10.47 5.02 -11.45
C SER A 140 11.90 5.40 -11.08
N THR A 141 12.16 5.63 -9.80
CA THR A 141 13.48 6.01 -9.27
C THR A 141 14.23 4.82 -8.67
N ALA A 142 13.77 3.59 -8.87
CA ALA A 142 14.38 2.39 -8.29
C ALA A 142 15.86 2.17 -8.69
N LYS A 143 16.33 2.83 -9.76
CA LYS A 143 17.74 2.82 -10.18
C LYS A 143 18.62 3.76 -9.36
N GLU A 144 18.03 4.74 -8.67
CA GLU A 144 18.74 5.65 -7.78
C GLU A 144 19.21 4.89 -6.53
N THR A 145 20.49 5.03 -6.20
CA THR A 145 21.06 4.39 -5.01
C THR A 145 20.55 5.09 -3.76
N ILE A 146 20.05 4.32 -2.79
CA ILE A 146 19.67 4.84 -1.48
C ILE A 146 20.94 5.37 -0.80
N PRO A 147 20.95 6.61 -0.27
CA PRO A 147 22.11 7.15 0.43
C PRO A 147 22.51 6.27 1.61
N ASN A 148 23.82 6.10 1.83
CA ASN A 148 24.36 5.24 2.89
C ASN A 148 23.98 5.69 4.31
N THR A 149 23.52 6.94 4.50
CA THR A 149 22.94 7.42 5.76
C THR A 149 21.69 6.65 6.17
N PHE A 150 21.00 5.99 5.24
CA PHE A 150 19.83 5.15 5.50
C PHE A 150 20.18 3.67 5.78
N LEU A 151 21.40 3.34 6.21
CA LEU A 151 21.84 1.95 6.40
C LEU A 151 20.95 1.11 7.35
N PHE A 152 20.27 1.74 8.30
CA PHE A 152 19.33 1.07 9.23
C PHE A 152 17.87 1.09 8.74
N ASP A 153 17.61 1.77 7.62
CA ASP A 153 16.29 2.03 7.05
C ASP A 153 16.13 1.49 5.62
N GLU A 154 17.20 0.96 5.02
CA GLU A 154 17.21 0.48 3.63
C GLU A 154 16.11 -0.54 3.36
N GLU A 155 15.99 -1.58 4.20
CA GLU A 155 14.94 -2.60 4.05
C GLU A 155 13.52 -2.00 4.17
N ARG A 156 13.34 -0.99 5.02
CA ARG A 156 12.05 -0.31 5.21
C ARG A 156 11.68 0.52 3.97
N ILE A 157 12.63 1.21 3.36
CA ILE A 157 12.45 1.95 2.09
C ILE A 157 12.16 1.00 0.94
N ILE A 158 12.92 -0.10 0.83
CA ILE A 158 12.69 -1.13 -0.21
C ILE A 158 11.29 -1.72 -0.07
N LYS A 159 10.85 -2.02 1.15
CA LYS A 159 9.48 -2.50 1.39
C LYS A 159 8.44 -1.48 0.97
N LEU A 160 8.57 -0.21 1.36
CA LEU A 160 7.65 0.87 0.93
C LEU A 160 7.60 1.01 -0.60
N ARG A 161 8.74 0.86 -1.28
CA ARG A 161 8.82 0.88 -2.74
C ARG A 161 8.07 -0.31 -3.36
N SER A 162 8.17 -1.49 -2.76
CA SER A 162 7.41 -2.67 -3.19
C SER A 162 5.91 -2.48 -2.99
N ASP A 163 5.51 -1.97 -1.81
CA ASP A 163 4.11 -1.69 -1.48
C ASP A 163 3.51 -0.66 -2.46
N MET A 164 4.26 0.40 -2.79
CA MET A 164 3.90 1.41 -3.79
C MET A 164 3.74 0.80 -5.19
N LEU A 165 4.68 -0.03 -5.63
CA LEU A 165 4.61 -0.69 -6.94
C LEU A 165 3.35 -1.54 -7.06
N ASP A 166 3.00 -2.28 -6.02
CA ASP A 166 1.79 -3.09 -5.99
C ASP A 166 0.53 -2.24 -6.08
N ALA A 167 0.48 -1.12 -5.34
CA ALA A 167 -0.62 -0.17 -5.37
C ALA A 167 -0.81 0.44 -6.77
N ILE A 168 0.28 0.89 -7.40
CA ILE A 168 0.25 1.48 -8.74
C ILE A 168 -0.21 0.46 -9.77
N ASN A 169 0.34 -0.76 -9.74
CA ASN A 169 -0.04 -1.81 -10.69
C ASN A 169 -1.51 -2.23 -10.52
N LEU A 170 -2.02 -2.27 -9.29
CA LEU A 170 -3.43 -2.56 -9.02
C LEU A 170 -4.35 -1.47 -9.58
N GLU A 171 -4.01 -0.19 -9.37
CA GLU A 171 -4.73 0.94 -9.97
C GLU A 171 -4.67 0.92 -11.50
N VAL A 172 -3.52 0.57 -12.10
CA VAL A 172 -3.41 0.38 -13.56
C VAL A 172 -4.36 -0.72 -14.04
N CYS A 173 -4.43 -1.85 -13.34
CA CYS A 173 -5.38 -2.92 -13.66
C CYS A 173 -6.84 -2.44 -13.62
N MET A 174 -7.22 -1.65 -12.60
CA MET A 174 -8.57 -1.13 -12.46
C MET A 174 -8.92 -0.12 -13.55
N ARG A 175 -8.00 0.77 -13.94
CA ARG A 175 -8.21 1.67 -15.09
C ARG A 175 -8.37 0.92 -16.41
N LEU A 176 -7.57 -0.13 -16.62
CA LEU A 176 -7.68 -0.96 -17.83
C LEU A 176 -8.99 -1.78 -17.84
N TYR A 177 -9.48 -2.20 -16.68
CA TYR A 177 -10.81 -2.82 -16.54
C TYR A 177 -11.93 -1.84 -16.90
N ASP A 178 -11.90 -0.61 -16.39
CA ASP A 178 -12.91 0.42 -16.73
C ASP A 178 -12.91 0.76 -18.23
N ASP A 179 -11.74 0.84 -18.85
CA ASP A 179 -11.59 1.02 -20.30
C ASP A 179 -12.24 -0.14 -21.07
N LEU A 180 -11.97 -1.38 -20.66
CA LEU A 180 -12.51 -2.58 -21.31
C LEU A 180 -14.03 -2.68 -21.15
N ASP A 181 -14.55 -2.42 -19.94
CA ASP A 181 -15.98 -2.38 -19.63
C ASP A 181 -16.69 -1.31 -20.49
N ARG A 182 -16.10 -0.12 -20.62
CA ARG A 182 -16.61 0.96 -21.49
C ARG A 182 -16.67 0.53 -22.96
N VAL A 183 -15.62 -0.07 -23.50
CA VAL A 183 -15.57 -0.53 -24.90
C VAL A 183 -16.58 -1.66 -25.16
N SER A 184 -16.72 -2.59 -24.20
CA SER A 184 -17.69 -3.70 -24.29
C SER A 184 -19.14 -3.17 -24.39
N ARG A 185 -19.50 -2.17 -23.58
CA ARG A 185 -20.82 -1.53 -23.61
C ARG A 185 -21.09 -0.88 -24.97
N ILE A 186 -20.13 -0.13 -25.51
CA ILE A 186 -20.30 0.54 -26.82
C ILE A 186 -20.53 -0.49 -27.94
N THR A 187 -19.74 -1.57 -27.95
CA THR A 187 -19.83 -2.64 -28.95
C THR A 187 -21.16 -3.39 -28.86
N SER A 188 -21.70 -3.57 -27.65
CA SER A 188 -23.00 -4.23 -27.43
C SER A 188 -24.22 -3.41 -27.87
N VAL A 189 -24.10 -2.07 -27.91
CA VAL A 189 -25.21 -1.15 -28.22
C VAL A 189 -25.33 -0.86 -29.72
N THR A 190 -24.30 -1.13 -30.52
CA THR A 190 -24.39 -1.15 -31.99
C THR A 190 -24.89 -2.51 -32.47
N PRO A 191 -26.19 -2.69 -32.83
CA PRO A 191 -26.60 -3.89 -33.53
C PRO A 191 -25.93 -3.86 -34.90
N SER A 192 -25.32 -4.98 -35.27
CA SER A 192 -24.73 -5.22 -36.58
C SER A 192 -25.72 -4.89 -37.69
N PHE A 193 -25.67 -3.68 -38.23
CA PHE A 193 -26.38 -3.33 -39.45
C PHE A 193 -25.59 -3.88 -40.64
N VAL A 194 -26.12 -4.97 -41.18
CA VAL A 194 -25.94 -5.48 -42.55
C VAL A 194 -24.59 -6.14 -42.86
N SER A 195 -24.58 -7.48 -42.86
CA SER A 195 -23.85 -8.29 -43.84
C SER A 195 -24.73 -9.48 -44.26
N PRO A 196 -25.12 -9.62 -45.53
CA PRO A 196 -25.74 -10.85 -46.02
C PRO A 196 -24.67 -11.95 -46.20
N PRO A 197 -25.06 -13.24 -46.14
CA PRO A 197 -24.10 -14.33 -46.15
C PRO A 197 -23.71 -14.63 -47.59
N THR A 198 -22.41 -14.53 -47.91
CA THR A 198 -21.91 -15.24 -49.10
C THR A 198 -20.53 -15.81 -48.85
N SER A 199 -20.52 -17.13 -48.80
CA SER A 199 -19.38 -18.04 -48.88
C SER A 199 -18.61 -17.87 -50.18
N VAL A 200 -17.30 -17.59 -50.13
CA VAL A 200 -16.26 -18.25 -50.94
C VAL A 200 -14.87 -17.99 -50.31
N PRO A 201 -13.99 -18.99 -50.11
CA PRO A 201 -12.57 -18.77 -49.84
C PRO A 201 -11.79 -18.70 -51.16
N SER A 202 -10.89 -17.72 -51.32
CA SER A 202 -9.98 -17.68 -52.47
C SER A 202 -8.55 -17.40 -52.03
N TYR A 203 -7.70 -18.37 -52.40
CA TYR A 203 -6.26 -18.42 -52.30
C TYR A 203 -5.67 -17.75 -53.55
N VAL A 204 -4.88 -16.67 -53.40
CA VAL A 204 -3.72 -16.41 -54.27
C VAL A 204 -2.76 -15.41 -53.63
N VAL A 205 -1.49 -15.77 -53.76
CA VAL A 205 -0.24 -15.08 -53.41
C VAL A 205 0.22 -14.28 -54.63
N ASP A 206 0.83 -13.11 -54.40
CA ASP A 206 2.00 -12.51 -55.09
C ASP A 206 1.99 -10.99 -54.87
N GLU A 207 3.09 -10.23 -54.88
CA GLU A 207 4.50 -10.33 -54.49
C GLU A 207 5.02 -8.88 -54.67
N GLU A 208 5.86 -8.43 -53.73
CA GLU A 208 6.83 -7.31 -53.77
C GLU A 208 6.47 -5.87 -54.26
N SER A 209 6.70 -4.88 -53.39
CA SER A 209 7.88 -3.97 -53.45
C SER A 209 7.87 -2.83 -52.38
N SER A 210 8.88 -2.86 -51.48
CA SER A 210 9.84 -1.79 -51.08
C SER A 210 9.43 -0.29 -51.11
N VAL A 211 9.80 0.67 -50.23
CA VAL A 211 10.77 0.86 -49.11
C VAL A 211 10.60 2.32 -48.56
N HIS A 212 10.85 2.55 -47.25
CA HIS A 212 11.14 3.82 -46.52
C HIS A 212 10.01 4.89 -46.38
N SER A 213 9.71 5.54 -45.23
CA SER A 213 10.50 5.97 -44.06
C SER A 213 9.64 6.19 -42.79
N ASN A 214 10.32 6.06 -41.64
CA ASN A 214 9.91 6.40 -40.26
C ASN A 214 9.28 7.80 -40.09
N ARG A 215 8.15 7.86 -39.37
CA ARG A 215 7.84 8.89 -38.37
C ARG A 215 6.89 8.32 -37.31
N ASN A 216 7.46 8.06 -36.14
CA ASN A 216 6.82 7.48 -34.97
C ASN A 216 6.09 8.59 -34.18
N SER A 217 4.76 8.62 -34.25
CA SER A 217 3.88 9.37 -33.35
C SER A 217 2.51 8.72 -33.43
N GLY A 218 2.25 7.78 -32.50
CA GLY A 218 1.07 6.94 -32.49
C GLY A 218 -0.01 7.49 -31.55
N ASP A 219 -0.57 8.66 -31.88
CA ASP A 219 -1.88 9.06 -31.35
C ASP A 219 -2.95 8.41 -32.23
N PHE A 220 -3.59 7.34 -31.74
CA PHE A 220 -4.73 6.69 -32.39
C PHE A 220 -6.03 7.08 -31.68
N SER A 221 -6.69 8.12 -32.19
CA SER A 221 -8.05 8.53 -31.82
C SER A 221 -9.09 7.76 -32.65
N PHE A 222 -10.04 7.09 -31.98
CA PHE A 222 -11.01 6.16 -32.57
C PHE A 222 -12.22 6.83 -33.26
N LEU A 223 -12.24 8.15 -33.43
CA LEU A 223 -13.38 8.88 -33.98
C LEU A 223 -12.90 9.96 -34.96
N ASN A 224 -12.86 9.64 -36.27
CA ASN A 224 -13.07 10.65 -37.30
C ASN A 224 -13.42 10.02 -38.66
N THR A 225 -14.66 10.22 -39.11
CA THR A 225 -15.01 10.36 -40.53
C THR A 225 -15.91 11.59 -40.69
N PRO A 226 -15.80 12.34 -41.80
CA PRO A 226 -16.21 13.74 -41.86
C PRO A 226 -17.69 13.88 -42.25
N PRO A 227 -18.42 14.90 -41.77
CA PRO A 227 -19.68 15.27 -42.39
C PRO A 227 -19.54 16.56 -43.20
N SER A 228 -19.70 16.41 -44.51
CA SER A 228 -20.03 17.49 -45.42
C SER A 228 -21.37 18.11 -45.04
N ARG A 229 -21.41 19.44 -44.98
CA ARG A 229 -22.59 20.32 -44.91
C ARG A 229 -23.59 20.02 -46.06
N PRO A 230 -24.88 20.38 -45.96
CA PRO A 230 -25.27 21.79 -46.11
C PRO A 230 -26.39 22.28 -45.18
N SER A 231 -26.69 23.57 -45.32
CA SER A 231 -27.38 24.47 -44.42
C SER A 231 -28.92 24.41 -44.43
N SER A 232 -29.51 24.78 -43.28
CA SER A 232 -30.65 25.68 -43.04
C SER A 232 -31.99 25.49 -43.78
N LEU A 233 -33.09 25.29 -43.03
CA LEU A 233 -34.06 26.33 -42.62
C LEU A 233 -35.29 25.66 -41.97
N ALA A 234 -35.78 26.27 -40.89
CA ALA A 234 -37.04 25.92 -40.23
C ALA A 234 -38.22 26.60 -40.94
N LEU A 235 -39.41 25.97 -40.89
CA LEU A 235 -40.71 26.60 -40.63
C LEU A 235 -41.81 25.52 -40.50
N SER A 236 -42.62 25.64 -39.44
CA SER A 236 -43.77 24.80 -39.12
C SER A 236 -44.98 25.06 -40.04
N ALA A 237 -45.88 24.08 -40.21
CA ALA A 237 -47.26 24.12 -39.70
C ALA A 237 -48.18 23.01 -40.28
N CYS A 238 -49.06 22.53 -39.39
CA CYS A 238 -50.44 22.05 -39.55
C CYS A 238 -50.81 20.90 -40.50
N GLY A 239 -51.55 19.91 -39.95
CA GLY A 239 -52.40 19.00 -40.71
C GLY A 239 -52.82 17.74 -39.93
N SER A 240 -53.96 17.80 -39.25
CA SER A 240 -54.54 16.78 -38.37
C SER A 240 -55.21 15.60 -39.08
N THR A 241 -55.76 14.69 -38.26
CA THR A 241 -56.75 13.60 -38.49
C THR A 241 -56.10 12.20 -38.65
N THR A 242 -56.33 11.21 -37.81
CA THR A 242 -57.61 10.70 -37.26
C THR A 242 -57.42 9.95 -35.92
N SER A 243 -58.44 10.02 -35.07
CA SER A 243 -58.65 9.26 -33.82
C SER A 243 -59.18 7.84 -34.11
N SER A 244 -58.92 6.78 -33.33
CA SER A 244 -59.69 6.35 -32.15
C SER A 244 -59.30 4.90 -31.69
N PRO A 245 -59.77 4.40 -30.52
CA PRO A 245 -58.96 3.67 -29.53
C PRO A 245 -59.35 2.20 -29.28
N ARG A 246 -58.52 1.43 -28.52
CA ARG A 246 -58.98 0.47 -27.48
C ARG A 246 -57.86 -0.11 -26.59
N SER A 247 -57.88 0.34 -25.33
CA SER A 247 -57.67 -0.36 -24.05
C SER A 247 -57.05 -1.78 -24.04
N SER A 248 -55.91 -1.95 -23.34
CA SER A 248 -55.76 -2.85 -22.18
C SER A 248 -54.30 -2.93 -21.70
N GLY A 249 -54.08 -2.81 -20.39
CA GLY A 249 -52.87 -3.29 -19.70
C GLY A 249 -51.95 -2.20 -19.14
N TYR A 250 -52.22 -1.77 -17.92
CA TYR A 250 -51.30 -0.98 -17.10
C TYR A 250 -50.06 -1.84 -16.77
N ILE A 251 -48.90 -1.52 -17.33
CA ILE A 251 -47.59 -1.84 -16.75
C ILE A 251 -46.87 -0.52 -16.63
N THR A 252 -46.81 0.01 -15.41
CA THR A 252 -45.97 1.16 -15.08
C THR A 252 -44.52 0.68 -15.12
N LEU A 253 -43.88 0.74 -16.29
CA LEU A 253 -42.42 0.73 -16.38
C LEU A 253 -41.95 2.07 -15.82
N GLN A 254 -41.59 2.09 -14.54
CA GLN A 254 -40.74 3.15 -14.03
C GLN A 254 -39.43 3.12 -14.84
N PRO A 255 -38.94 4.26 -15.35
CA PRO A 255 -37.60 4.32 -15.92
C PRO A 255 -36.60 3.89 -14.84
N PRO A 256 -35.55 3.11 -15.17
CA PRO A 256 -34.56 2.72 -14.17
C PRO A 256 -33.96 3.99 -13.57
N THR A 257 -34.13 4.17 -12.27
CA THR A 257 -33.47 5.21 -11.50
C THR A 257 -31.97 4.98 -11.61
N SER A 258 -31.22 6.02 -11.96
CA SER A 258 -29.77 5.97 -12.19
C SER A 258 -28.98 5.46 -10.97
N ALA A 259 -29.60 5.47 -9.79
CA ALA A 259 -29.07 4.94 -8.54
C ALA A 259 -28.90 3.40 -8.57
N ASP A 260 -29.90 2.63 -9.01
CA ASP A 260 -29.84 1.15 -9.01
C ASP A 260 -28.77 0.60 -9.97
N THR A 261 -28.51 1.33 -11.07
CA THR A 261 -27.46 0.95 -12.03
C THR A 261 -26.08 1.34 -11.52
N ALA A 262 -25.97 2.43 -10.75
CA ALA A 262 -24.72 2.88 -10.15
C ALA A 262 -24.28 1.95 -9.00
N GLU A 263 -25.20 1.56 -8.11
CA GLU A 263 -24.92 0.62 -7.02
C GLU A 263 -24.45 -0.75 -7.56
N SER A 264 -25.10 -1.25 -8.62
CA SER A 264 -24.68 -2.51 -9.27
C SER A 264 -23.34 -2.44 -10.02
N LYS A 265 -22.87 -1.24 -10.42
CA LYS A 265 -21.52 -1.06 -10.98
C LYS A 265 -20.48 -0.99 -9.88
N THR A 266 -20.70 -0.20 -8.82
CA THR A 266 -19.76 -0.10 -7.69
C THR A 266 -19.52 -1.45 -7.03
N ASP A 267 -20.56 -2.29 -6.90
CA ASP A 267 -20.40 -3.64 -6.36
C ASP A 267 -19.55 -4.54 -7.26
N LYS A 268 -19.73 -4.47 -8.58
CA LYS A 268 -18.89 -5.20 -9.54
C LYS A 268 -17.44 -4.75 -9.46
N ASP A 269 -17.21 -3.45 -9.46
CA ASP A 269 -15.87 -2.86 -9.40
C ASP A 269 -15.16 -3.28 -8.10
N ASN A 270 -15.88 -3.27 -6.97
CA ASN A 270 -15.38 -3.79 -5.68
C ASN A 270 -15.03 -5.29 -5.74
N THR A 271 -15.86 -6.12 -6.38
CA THR A 271 -15.57 -7.57 -6.51
C THR A 271 -14.36 -7.87 -7.39
N VAL A 272 -14.16 -7.08 -8.46
CA VAL A 272 -12.98 -7.17 -9.32
C VAL A 272 -11.74 -6.82 -8.50
N TYR A 273 -11.77 -5.69 -7.78
CA TYR A 273 -10.68 -5.26 -6.92
C TYR A 273 -10.31 -6.31 -5.86
N ASP A 274 -11.28 -6.79 -5.08
CA ASP A 274 -11.05 -7.83 -4.04
C ASP A 274 -10.46 -9.11 -4.66
N SER A 275 -10.90 -9.47 -5.87
CA SER A 275 -10.37 -10.63 -6.58
C SER A 275 -8.93 -10.43 -7.08
N LEU A 276 -8.56 -9.23 -7.53
CA LEU A 276 -7.20 -8.93 -7.96
C LEU A 276 -6.24 -8.92 -6.76
N VAL A 277 -6.69 -8.38 -5.62
CA VAL A 277 -5.95 -8.43 -4.35
C VAL A 277 -5.75 -9.89 -3.91
N ALA A 278 -6.79 -10.72 -3.98
CA ALA A 278 -6.68 -12.14 -3.64
C ALA A 278 -5.66 -12.86 -4.55
N LEU A 279 -5.68 -12.57 -5.86
CA LEU A 279 -4.73 -13.14 -6.81
C LEU A 279 -3.28 -12.71 -6.50
N LEU A 280 -3.04 -11.45 -6.17
CA LEU A 280 -1.72 -10.95 -5.78
C LEU A 280 -1.19 -11.67 -4.53
N ASN A 281 -2.06 -12.00 -3.57
CA ASN A 281 -1.71 -12.73 -2.35
C ASN A 281 -1.36 -14.21 -2.60
N THR A 282 -1.79 -14.80 -3.72
CA THR A 282 -1.43 -16.19 -4.06
C THR A 282 -0.03 -16.32 -4.67
N ALA A 283 0.58 -15.22 -5.11
CA ALA A 283 1.86 -15.25 -5.78
C ALA A 283 3.03 -15.38 -4.78
N PRO A 284 4.10 -16.11 -5.13
CA PRO A 284 5.24 -16.33 -4.24
C PRO A 284 5.96 -15.01 -3.89
N GLN A 285 5.99 -14.68 -2.60
CA GLN A 285 6.58 -13.44 -2.07
C GLN A 285 8.12 -13.40 -2.14
N SER A 286 8.77 -14.50 -2.51
CA SER A 286 10.23 -14.61 -2.65
C SER A 286 10.77 -14.10 -3.99
N GLN A 287 9.91 -13.81 -4.96
CA GLN A 287 10.29 -13.30 -6.27
C GLN A 287 10.47 -11.78 -6.25
N ARG A 288 11.28 -11.25 -7.19
CA ARG A 288 11.33 -9.79 -7.38
C ARG A 288 9.93 -9.28 -7.75
N PRO A 289 9.47 -8.15 -7.19
CA PRO A 289 8.12 -7.64 -7.41
C PRO A 289 7.72 -7.54 -8.90
N GLN A 290 8.64 -7.10 -9.76
CA GLN A 290 8.43 -7.02 -11.20
C GLN A 290 8.16 -8.37 -11.86
N GLN A 291 8.93 -9.41 -11.49
CA GLN A 291 8.76 -10.77 -12.02
C GLN A 291 7.45 -11.39 -11.56
N ARG A 292 7.05 -11.10 -10.31
CA ARG A 292 5.77 -11.53 -9.76
C ARG A 292 4.60 -11.01 -10.59
N TRP A 293 4.59 -9.70 -10.88
CA TRP A 293 3.55 -9.09 -11.71
C TRP A 293 3.56 -9.60 -13.16
N GLN A 294 4.74 -9.83 -13.75
CA GLN A 294 4.87 -10.42 -15.09
C GLN A 294 4.25 -11.83 -15.17
N GLY A 295 4.46 -12.67 -14.16
CA GLY A 295 3.85 -14.01 -14.10
C GLY A 295 2.33 -13.99 -13.86
N LEU A 296 1.80 -12.92 -13.26
CA LEU A 296 0.38 -12.78 -12.96
C LEU A 296 -0.45 -12.22 -14.12
N VAL A 297 0.18 -11.61 -15.13
CA VAL A 297 -0.52 -10.97 -16.27
C VAL A 297 -1.61 -11.85 -16.89
N PRO A 298 -1.36 -13.13 -17.25
CA PRO A 298 -2.41 -13.95 -17.86
C PRO A 298 -3.59 -14.20 -16.92
N SER A 299 -3.31 -14.37 -15.62
CA SER A 299 -4.32 -14.63 -14.60
C SER A 299 -5.17 -13.38 -14.33
N ILE A 300 -4.54 -12.21 -14.27
CA ILE A 300 -5.20 -10.91 -14.14
C ILE A 300 -6.08 -10.65 -15.36
N ALA A 301 -5.56 -10.87 -16.57
CA ALA A 301 -6.28 -10.66 -17.82
C ALA A 301 -7.57 -11.50 -17.85
N ILE A 302 -7.48 -12.80 -17.55
CA ILE A 302 -8.65 -13.68 -17.47
C ILE A 302 -9.63 -13.21 -16.38
N GLN A 303 -9.12 -12.82 -15.21
CA GLN A 303 -9.99 -12.44 -14.10
C GLN A 303 -10.75 -11.15 -14.40
N ILE A 304 -10.09 -10.11 -14.94
CA ILE A 304 -10.76 -8.89 -15.42
C ILE A 304 -11.78 -9.25 -16.50
N PHE A 305 -11.38 -10.08 -17.46
CA PHE A 305 -12.22 -10.44 -18.59
C PHE A 305 -13.51 -11.16 -18.18
N ARG A 306 -13.49 -11.97 -17.12
CA ARG A 306 -14.69 -12.65 -16.57
C ARG A 306 -15.77 -11.68 -16.11
N TYR A 307 -15.39 -10.48 -15.68
CA TYR A 307 -16.34 -9.46 -15.21
C TYR A 307 -16.73 -8.47 -16.31
N THR A 308 -16.03 -8.47 -17.45
CA THR A 308 -16.40 -7.69 -18.63
C THR A 308 -17.17 -8.57 -19.63
N ASN A 309 -18.31 -8.10 -20.15
CA ASN A 309 -19.05 -8.82 -21.20
C ASN A 309 -18.39 -8.70 -22.59
N ALA A 310 -17.05 -8.70 -22.66
CA ALA A 310 -16.30 -8.49 -23.90
C ALA A 310 -16.23 -9.79 -24.75
N PRO A 311 -16.15 -9.69 -26.10
CA PRO A 311 -15.99 -10.86 -26.97
C PRO A 311 -14.61 -11.53 -26.80
N GLN A 312 -14.55 -12.86 -26.87
CA GLN A 312 -13.32 -13.64 -26.59
C GLN A 312 -12.11 -13.27 -27.45
N ASP A 313 -12.32 -12.74 -28.66
CA ASP A 313 -11.26 -12.26 -29.56
C ASP A 313 -10.44 -11.10 -28.99
N PHE A 314 -10.96 -10.40 -27.98
CA PHE A 314 -10.28 -9.27 -27.34
C PHE A 314 -9.27 -9.70 -26.26
N LEU A 315 -9.35 -10.93 -25.74
CA LEU A 315 -8.52 -11.38 -24.62
C LEU A 315 -7.01 -11.35 -24.93
N PRO A 316 -6.51 -11.87 -26.06
CA PRO A 316 -5.07 -11.83 -26.36
C PRO A 316 -4.54 -10.39 -26.54
N ARG A 317 -5.37 -9.51 -27.10
CA ARG A 317 -5.04 -8.08 -27.26
C ARG A 317 -5.00 -7.37 -25.91
N PHE A 318 -5.93 -7.70 -25.02
CA PHE A 318 -5.98 -7.15 -23.67
C PHE A 318 -4.79 -7.63 -22.83
N GLU A 319 -4.43 -8.91 -22.92
CA GLU A 319 -3.26 -9.47 -22.26
C GLU A 319 -1.96 -8.78 -22.71
N ALA A 320 -1.79 -8.56 -24.02
CA ALA A 320 -0.65 -7.82 -24.56
C ALA A 320 -0.62 -6.36 -24.06
N LYS A 321 -1.77 -5.69 -24.00
CA LYS A 321 -1.89 -4.32 -23.45
C LYS A 321 -1.52 -4.31 -21.96
N LEU A 322 -1.99 -5.28 -21.19
CA LEU A 322 -1.69 -5.41 -19.78
C LEU A 322 -0.18 -5.64 -19.55
N ALA A 323 0.45 -6.51 -20.33
CA ALA A 323 1.89 -6.75 -20.30
C ALA A 323 2.72 -5.51 -20.64
N GLN A 324 2.22 -4.63 -21.52
CA GLN A 324 2.90 -3.41 -21.94
C GLN A 324 2.86 -2.31 -20.87
N HIS A 325 1.83 -2.27 -20.03
CA HIS A 325 1.63 -1.22 -19.03
C HIS A 325 2.05 -1.62 -17.62
N LEU A 326 1.95 -2.91 -17.25
CA LEU A 326 2.33 -3.38 -15.93
C LEU A 326 3.84 -3.39 -15.74
N CYS A 327 4.32 -2.81 -14.63
CA CYS A 327 5.74 -2.67 -14.31
C CYS A 327 6.59 -1.92 -15.35
N GLU A 328 5.99 -1.27 -16.36
CA GLU A 328 6.70 -0.47 -17.36
C GLU A 328 6.65 1.02 -16.97
N MET A 329 7.68 1.48 -16.26
CA MET A 329 7.75 2.85 -15.72
C MET A 329 7.79 3.94 -16.81
N ASN A 330 8.04 3.57 -18.07
CA ASN A 330 8.04 4.52 -19.19
C ASN A 330 6.65 4.72 -19.81
N SER A 331 5.65 3.96 -19.37
CA SER A 331 4.30 4.11 -19.91
C SER A 331 3.61 5.38 -19.39
N ASP A 332 2.97 6.14 -20.27
CA ASP A 332 2.21 7.34 -19.91
C ASP A 332 1.12 7.06 -18.85
N LEU A 333 0.43 5.92 -18.95
CA LEU A 333 -0.58 5.49 -17.97
C LEU A 333 0.06 5.25 -16.60
N TYR A 334 1.20 4.56 -16.58
CA TYR A 334 1.92 4.26 -15.34
C TYR A 334 2.42 5.54 -14.67
N GLN A 335 3.03 6.45 -15.43
CA GLN A 335 3.52 7.74 -14.92
C GLN A 335 2.39 8.63 -14.41
N ALA A 336 1.23 8.65 -15.09
CA ALA A 336 0.06 9.39 -14.63
C ALA A 336 -0.49 8.85 -13.30
N VAL A 337 -0.53 7.52 -13.14
CA VAL A 337 -0.89 6.86 -11.88
C VAL A 337 0.12 7.19 -10.79
N GLU A 338 1.41 6.98 -11.05
CA GLU A 338 2.50 7.24 -10.11
C GLU A 338 2.50 8.70 -9.62
N ALA A 339 2.33 9.68 -10.52
CA ALA A 339 2.24 11.09 -10.16
C ALA A 339 1.02 11.39 -9.27
N THR A 340 -0.07 10.67 -9.46
CA THR A 340 -1.27 10.78 -8.62
C THR A 340 -1.00 10.23 -7.22
N PHE A 341 -0.38 9.06 -7.10
CA PHE A 341 0.06 8.48 -5.83
C PHE A 341 1.07 9.38 -5.10
N GLN A 342 2.07 9.90 -5.82
CA GLN A 342 3.06 10.82 -5.27
C GLN A 342 2.38 12.04 -4.65
N ARG A 343 1.41 12.65 -5.34
CA ARG A 343 0.67 13.82 -4.82
C ARG A 343 -0.16 13.46 -3.59
N ARG A 344 -0.83 12.30 -3.58
CA ARG A 344 -1.62 11.82 -2.43
C ARG A 344 -0.73 11.58 -1.22
N ILE A 345 0.39 10.87 -1.39
CA ILE A 345 1.36 10.63 -0.33
C ILE A 345 1.95 11.93 0.18
N MET A 346 2.39 12.84 -0.68
CA MET A 346 2.96 14.12 -0.23
C MET A 346 1.97 14.92 0.63
N ARG A 347 0.68 14.89 0.29
CA ARG A 347 -0.36 15.54 1.10
C ARG A 347 -0.51 14.88 2.47
N SER A 348 -0.73 13.56 2.53
CA SER A 348 -0.87 12.84 3.80
C SER A 348 0.39 12.91 4.64
N LEU A 349 1.57 12.75 4.02
CA LEU A 349 2.89 12.87 4.64
C LEU A 349 3.08 14.23 5.31
N SER A 350 2.59 15.32 4.70
CA SER A 350 2.71 16.66 5.30
C SER A 350 1.94 16.82 6.60
N GLY A 351 0.72 16.26 6.66
CA GLY A 351 -0.06 16.22 7.89
C GLY A 351 0.65 15.42 8.97
N ARG A 352 1.06 14.18 8.64
CA ARG A 352 1.74 13.28 9.59
C ARG A 352 3.08 13.84 10.07
N ALA A 353 3.89 14.41 9.19
CA ALA A 353 5.18 15.00 9.55
C ALA A 353 5.00 16.18 10.52
N LYS A 354 3.94 17.01 10.34
CA LYS A 354 3.61 18.08 11.27
C LYS A 354 3.23 17.56 12.65
N ASP A 355 2.39 16.52 12.70
CA ASP A 355 1.94 15.91 13.95
C ASP A 355 3.11 15.23 14.70
N PHE A 356 4.01 14.60 13.96
CA PHE A 356 5.13 13.83 14.51
C PHE A 356 6.31 14.68 14.94
N ARG A 357 6.47 15.88 14.37
CA ARG A 357 7.63 16.76 14.61
C ARG A 357 7.89 17.01 16.09
N SER A 358 6.85 17.28 16.88
CA SER A 358 6.95 17.65 18.30
C SER A 358 6.89 16.46 19.27
N LEU A 359 6.74 15.22 18.79
CA LEU A 359 6.64 14.05 19.66
C LEU A 359 8.03 13.60 20.18
N SER A 360 8.09 13.09 21.40
CA SER A 360 9.30 12.40 21.89
C SER A 360 9.56 11.12 21.07
N SER A 361 10.76 10.54 21.13
CA SER A 361 11.07 9.33 20.36
C SER A 361 10.18 8.14 20.77
N VAL A 362 9.89 8.00 22.07
CA VAL A 362 8.95 6.97 22.57
C VAL A 362 7.52 7.21 22.11
N ALA A 363 7.03 8.46 22.18
CA ALA A 363 5.69 8.80 21.73
C ALA A 363 5.55 8.59 20.22
N LEU A 364 6.56 9.02 19.44
CA LEU A 364 6.61 8.82 18.00
C LEU A 364 6.57 7.33 17.65
N PHE A 365 7.39 6.51 18.31
CA PHE A 365 7.36 5.06 18.15
C PHE A 365 5.97 4.49 18.45
N SER A 366 5.39 4.83 19.61
CA SER A 366 4.07 4.32 20.01
C SER A 366 2.97 4.70 19.02
N VAL A 367 3.00 5.92 18.47
CA VAL A 367 2.00 6.41 17.52
C VAL A 367 2.19 5.77 16.14
N ALA A 368 3.43 5.66 15.67
CA ALA A 368 3.72 5.14 14.34
C ALA A 368 3.67 3.60 14.25
N THR A 369 3.93 2.90 15.36
CA THR A 369 3.97 1.42 15.39
C THR A 369 2.81 0.80 16.18
N GLY A 370 1.93 1.62 16.78
CA GLY A 370 0.84 1.19 17.67
C GLY A 370 -0.29 0.40 17.01
N GLY A 371 -0.25 0.18 15.70
CA GLY A 371 -1.30 -0.49 14.94
C GLY A 371 -2.42 0.47 14.54
N ARG A 372 -2.94 0.26 13.31
CA ARG A 372 -3.93 1.06 12.56
C ARG A 372 -4.62 2.15 13.38
N MET A 373 -4.32 3.41 13.06
CA MET A 373 -5.17 4.55 13.38
C MET A 373 -6.52 4.37 12.66
N GLY A 374 -7.40 3.54 13.24
CA GLY A 374 -8.83 3.73 13.06
C GLY A 374 -9.13 5.15 13.51
N ASN A 375 -9.85 5.90 12.67
CA ASN A 375 -10.48 7.16 13.01
C ASN A 375 -11.05 7.11 14.44
N SER A 376 -10.30 7.57 15.43
CA SER A 376 -10.86 8.02 16.68
C SER A 376 -10.96 9.52 16.54
N GLY A 377 -12.18 9.95 16.24
CA GLY A 377 -12.56 11.34 16.36
C GLY A 377 -12.14 11.86 17.72
N SER A 378 -11.60 13.08 17.71
CA SER A 378 -11.83 14.11 18.73
C SER A 378 -12.15 13.58 20.13
N THR A 379 -11.12 13.33 20.94
CA THR A 379 -11.25 13.47 22.39
C THR A 379 -11.39 14.96 22.72
N ARG A 380 -12.59 15.50 22.53
CA ARG A 380 -13.06 16.74 23.20
C ARG A 380 -14.27 16.35 24.04
N GLY A 381 -14.18 16.71 25.32
CA GLY A 381 -15.05 16.22 26.39
C GLY A 381 -16.54 16.35 26.11
N GLU A 382 -17.26 15.33 26.56
CA GLU A 382 -18.71 15.32 26.67
C GLU A 382 -19.15 16.31 27.75
N ASP A 383 -19.68 17.46 27.32
CA ASP A 383 -20.86 18.06 27.93
C ASP A 383 -21.63 18.85 26.86
N GLY A 384 -22.94 18.62 26.75
CA GLY A 384 -23.85 19.35 25.86
C GLY A 384 -24.41 18.54 24.68
N GLY A 385 -25.62 18.00 24.87
CA GLY A 385 -26.39 17.35 23.80
C GLY A 385 -26.83 18.32 22.70
N CYS A 386 -26.78 17.86 21.44
CA CYS A 386 -27.43 18.46 20.28
C CYS A 386 -27.78 17.37 19.24
N ASP A 387 -28.91 17.59 18.55
CA ASP A 387 -29.70 16.72 17.68
C ASP A 387 -28.99 15.85 16.61
N PRO A 388 -29.55 14.66 16.27
CA PRO A 388 -29.02 13.76 15.24
C PRO A 388 -29.63 14.03 13.85
N SER A 389 -29.47 15.24 13.30
CA SER A 389 -30.07 15.58 12.00
C SER A 389 -29.13 16.21 10.98
N MET A 390 -27.84 15.85 10.96
CA MET A 390 -26.87 16.27 9.92
C MET A 390 -25.79 15.20 9.60
N ALA A 391 -26.16 13.92 9.52
CA ALA A 391 -25.29 12.86 9.02
C ALA A 391 -25.83 12.27 7.71
N SER A 392 -25.92 13.10 6.66
CA SER A 392 -26.51 12.69 5.37
C SER A 392 -25.80 13.28 4.14
N GLU A 393 -24.47 13.42 4.15
CA GLU A 393 -23.70 13.77 2.94
C GLU A 393 -22.32 13.08 2.86
N ALA A 394 -22.18 11.86 3.40
CA ALA A 394 -21.07 10.99 3.01
C ALA A 394 -21.54 10.18 1.80
N GLY A 395 -21.25 10.65 0.58
CA GLY A 395 -21.40 9.81 -0.61
C GLY A 395 -20.67 8.48 -0.39
N GLN A 396 -21.30 7.37 -0.75
CA GLN A 396 -20.70 6.03 -0.66
C GLN A 396 -19.41 6.01 -1.48
N MET A 397 -18.27 6.19 -0.80
CA MET A 397 -16.94 6.01 -1.38
C MET A 397 -16.78 4.52 -1.74
N SER A 398 -16.24 4.22 -2.92
CA SER A 398 -16.02 2.83 -3.30
C SER A 398 -15.02 2.16 -2.34
N ARG A 399 -15.12 0.84 -2.17
CA ARG A 399 -14.22 0.10 -1.29
C ARG A 399 -12.78 0.14 -1.79
N GLU A 400 -12.60 0.17 -3.11
CA GLU A 400 -11.32 0.44 -3.78
C GLU A 400 -10.72 1.78 -3.34
N GLU A 401 -11.47 2.87 -3.45
CA GLU A 401 -10.98 4.21 -3.05
C GLU A 401 -10.66 4.28 -1.56
N GLY A 402 -11.46 3.62 -0.72
CA GLY A 402 -11.20 3.51 0.71
C GLY A 402 -9.93 2.72 1.04
N ALA A 403 -9.73 1.57 0.41
CA ALA A 403 -8.55 0.74 0.60
C ALA A 403 -7.27 1.44 0.13
N LEU A 404 -7.34 2.14 -1.01
CA LEU A 404 -6.23 2.93 -1.53
C LEU A 404 -5.91 4.10 -0.59
N GLN A 405 -6.92 4.79 -0.05
CA GLN A 405 -6.71 5.85 0.93
C GLN A 405 -6.07 5.33 2.23
N GLU A 406 -6.53 4.18 2.76
CA GLU A 406 -5.92 3.54 3.94
C GLU A 406 -4.46 3.17 3.68
N LEU A 407 -4.15 2.62 2.50
CA LEU A 407 -2.79 2.25 2.10
C LEU A 407 -1.88 3.48 1.99
N VAL A 408 -2.37 4.57 1.38
CA VAL A 408 -1.64 5.85 1.28
C VAL A 408 -1.36 6.41 2.67
N GLU A 409 -2.32 6.35 3.59
CA GLU A 409 -2.14 6.79 4.97
C GLU A 409 -1.11 5.92 5.71
N ASP A 410 -1.14 4.60 5.57
CA ASP A 410 -0.13 3.70 6.17
C ASP A 410 1.29 4.02 5.65
N MET A 411 1.44 4.15 4.33
CA MET A 411 2.71 4.52 3.71
C MET A 411 3.19 5.90 4.22
N ALA A 412 2.29 6.88 4.31
CA ALA A 412 2.61 8.21 4.81
C ALA A 412 3.03 8.19 6.29
N VAL A 413 2.37 7.40 7.15
CA VAL A 413 2.75 7.25 8.57
C VAL A 413 4.13 6.62 8.69
N ARG A 414 4.40 5.53 7.97
CA ARG A 414 5.70 4.85 7.96
C ARG A 414 6.82 5.77 7.45
N LEU A 415 6.55 6.51 6.38
CA LEU A 415 7.51 7.44 5.78
C LEU A 415 7.75 8.66 6.67
N ALA A 416 6.72 9.20 7.32
CA ALA A 416 6.85 10.29 8.29
C ALA A 416 7.69 9.86 9.50
N HIS A 417 7.41 8.68 10.05
CA HIS A 417 8.16 8.13 11.16
C HIS A 417 9.65 7.96 10.83
N LEU A 418 9.95 7.30 9.70
CA LEU A 418 11.30 7.12 9.20
C LEU A 418 11.99 8.47 8.97
N GLY A 419 11.32 9.38 8.24
CA GLY A 419 11.89 10.68 7.89
C GLY A 419 12.18 11.58 9.09
N ILE A 420 11.29 11.62 10.09
CA ILE A 420 11.50 12.44 11.31
C ILE A 420 12.67 11.89 12.13
N LEU A 421 12.75 10.57 12.34
CA LEU A 421 13.88 9.97 13.07
C LEU A 421 15.19 10.18 12.32
N HIS A 422 15.20 9.95 11.00
CA HIS A 422 16.37 10.17 10.16
C HIS A 422 16.84 11.62 10.22
N TRP A 423 15.91 12.57 10.11
CA TRP A 423 16.22 14.00 10.21
C TRP A 423 16.83 14.34 11.57
N ARG A 424 16.28 13.83 12.67
CA ARG A 424 16.83 14.07 14.03
C ARG A 424 18.27 13.58 14.17
N VAL A 425 18.63 12.47 13.54
CA VAL A 425 20.00 11.94 13.60
C VAL A 425 20.93 12.66 12.64
N TRP A 426 20.53 12.82 11.38
CA TRP A 426 21.43 13.18 10.29
C TRP A 426 21.40 14.63 9.85
N ALA A 427 20.39 15.43 10.26
CA ALA A 427 20.28 16.81 9.81
C ALA A 427 21.57 17.60 10.06
N GLN A 428 22.05 17.63 11.31
CA GLN A 428 23.30 18.33 11.65
C GLN A 428 24.57 17.61 11.20
N LEU A 429 24.51 16.28 11.01
CA LEU A 429 25.70 15.52 10.63
C LEU A 429 25.97 15.55 9.11
N ALA A 430 24.95 15.75 8.28
CA ALA A 430 25.05 15.55 6.84
C ALA A 430 24.27 16.53 5.96
N TYR A 431 23.31 17.32 6.48
CA TYR A 431 22.40 18.11 5.62
C TYR A 431 22.40 19.60 5.90
N LEU A 432 22.43 19.99 7.17
CA LEU A 432 22.59 21.35 7.64
C LEU A 432 24.09 21.54 7.84
N GLU A 433 24.68 22.43 7.04
CA GLU A 433 26.07 22.79 7.20
C GLU A 433 26.19 23.66 8.45
N GLU A 434 26.78 23.12 9.52
CA GLU A 434 27.55 23.95 10.44
C GLU A 434 28.98 23.95 9.89
N ASP A 435 29.51 25.15 9.63
CA ASP A 435 30.94 25.30 9.35
C ASP A 435 31.70 24.59 10.48
N PRO A 436 32.59 23.62 10.19
CA PRO A 436 33.31 22.88 11.22
C PRO A 436 34.19 23.75 12.13
N ASP A 437 34.29 25.06 11.86
CA ASP A 437 34.99 26.06 12.66
C ASP A 437 34.19 26.56 13.89
N GLU A 438 32.90 26.23 14.05
CA GLU A 438 32.10 26.64 15.23
C GLU A 438 32.05 25.59 16.37
N MET A 439 32.48 24.35 16.15
CA MET A 439 32.48 23.32 17.21
C MET A 439 33.71 23.35 18.15
N ASP A 440 34.67 24.25 17.90
CA ASP A 440 35.86 24.44 18.75
C ASP A 440 35.71 25.60 19.77
N ILE A 441 34.49 26.13 19.98
CA ILE A 441 34.23 27.14 21.02
C ILE A 441 32.95 26.80 21.81
N GLU A 442 33.05 25.84 22.74
CA GLU A 442 32.72 26.00 24.19
C GLU A 442 32.95 24.71 25.00
#